data_AF-A0A946J0A3-F1
#
_entry.id   AF-A0A946J0A3-F1
#
_cell.length_a   1.000
_cell.length_b   1.000
_cell.length_c   1.000
_cell.angle_alpha   90.00
_cell.angle_beta   90.00
_cell.angle_gamma   90.00
#
_symmetry.space_group_name_H-M   'P 1'
#
loop_
_entity.id
_entity.type
_entity.pdbx_description
1 polymer ?
#
loop_
_entity_poly.entity_id
_entity_poly.type
_entity_poly.pdbx_seq_one_letter_code
_entity_poly.pdbx_strand_id
1 'polypeptide(L)'
;YISTGLTENKFGVSVEVALSMYKKANLSDNLEVCGLDYHIGSQITDLSPFIEALEKALDLIEELKSENIDLDHIDIGGGIGISYDKEKIIIIEDYINTVISKVGSMKILAEPGRSIVGNAGIFVTKVEYLKQNDIKSFAIVDGAMNDLIRPALYDSYHEAVLIEDNSKGVTDSWDIVGPVCETSDFLAKDRELTLEKGDYIAILTAGAYGFVLSSNYNSRPRVPEVMVSEKIHSLVRKRETIESLFENETIFKDEVN
;
A
#
# COMPACT_ATOMS: atom_id res chain seq x y z
N TYR A 1 -9.94 6.11 7.49
CA TYR A 1 -9.27 6.47 6.22
C TYR A 1 -9.33 5.37 5.16
N ILE A 2 -9.42 4.07 5.49
CA ILE A 2 -9.44 2.98 4.50
C ILE A 2 -10.68 2.08 4.72
N SER A 3 -11.87 2.67 4.61
CA SER A 3 -13.12 1.90 4.55
C SER A 3 -13.82 2.30 3.26
N THR A 4 -14.07 1.33 2.37
CA THR A 4 -14.95 1.54 1.22
C THR A 4 -16.36 1.16 1.62
N GLY A 5 -16.97 2.01 2.45
CA GLY A 5 -18.40 1.97 2.69
C GLY A 5 -19.13 2.29 1.38
N LEU A 6 -19.96 1.35 0.92
CA LEU A 6 -20.57 1.31 -0.42
C LEU A 6 -21.45 2.54 -0.78
N THR A 7 -21.76 3.44 0.14
CA THR A 7 -22.63 4.61 -0.09
C THR A 7 -21.94 5.96 -0.07
N GLU A 8 -20.76 6.09 0.55
CA GLU A 8 -20.07 7.39 0.70
C GLU A 8 -18.87 7.52 -0.24
N ASN A 9 -18.53 6.45 -0.96
CA ASN A 9 -17.33 6.38 -1.79
C ASN A 9 -17.72 6.34 -3.27
N LYS A 10 -16.81 6.82 -4.13
CA LYS A 10 -17.03 6.90 -5.59
C LYS A 10 -17.07 5.55 -6.33
N PHE A 11 -17.02 4.43 -5.62
CA PHE A 11 -16.77 3.10 -6.18
C PHE A 11 -18.00 2.21 -6.07
N GLY A 12 -18.16 1.34 -7.07
CA GLY A 12 -19.26 0.38 -7.11
C GLY A 12 -20.63 1.06 -7.29
N VAL A 13 -21.66 0.23 -7.16
CA VAL A 13 -23.06 0.63 -7.16
C VAL A 13 -23.81 -0.19 -6.11
N SER A 14 -24.99 0.25 -5.69
CA SER A 14 -25.84 -0.55 -4.81
C SER A 14 -26.32 -1.83 -5.52
N VAL A 15 -26.76 -2.82 -4.74
CA VAL A 15 -27.25 -4.11 -5.27
C VAL A 15 -28.41 -3.91 -6.25
N GLU A 16 -29.33 -2.98 -5.95
CA GLU A 16 -30.50 -2.70 -6.79
C GLU A 16 -30.10 -2.10 -8.14
N VAL A 17 -29.09 -1.22 -8.12
CA VAL A 17 -28.54 -0.63 -9.34
C VAL A 17 -27.75 -1.68 -10.12
N ALA A 18 -26.97 -2.52 -9.44
CA ALA A 18 -26.21 -3.61 -10.05
C ALA A 18 -27.13 -4.54 -10.84
N LEU A 19 -28.22 -5.02 -10.25
CA LEU A 19 -29.19 -5.89 -10.93
C LEU A 19 -29.75 -5.25 -12.21
N SER A 20 -30.11 -3.97 -12.13
CA SER A 20 -30.61 -3.22 -13.29
C SER A 20 -29.54 -3.08 -14.39
N MET A 21 -28.28 -2.89 -14.01
CA MET A 21 -27.14 -2.82 -14.93
C MET A 21 -26.87 -4.17 -15.60
N TYR A 22 -26.89 -5.28 -14.85
CA TYR A 22 -26.73 -6.62 -15.39
C TYR A 22 -27.81 -6.96 -16.41
N LYS A 23 -29.08 -6.69 -16.09
CA LYS A 23 -30.21 -6.89 -17.02
C LYS A 23 -30.00 -6.11 -18.32
N LYS A 24 -29.54 -4.86 -18.23
CA LYS A 24 -29.26 -4.04 -19.40
C LYS A 24 -28.07 -4.56 -20.20
N ALA A 25 -27.01 -5.01 -19.52
CA ALA A 25 -25.82 -5.57 -20.16
C ALA A 25 -26.14 -6.89 -20.89
N ASN A 26 -26.97 -7.75 -20.31
CA ASN A 26 -27.40 -9.01 -20.91
C ASN A 26 -28.23 -8.84 -22.19
N LEU A 27 -28.85 -7.67 -22.38
CA LEU A 27 -29.61 -7.32 -23.60
C LEU A 27 -28.74 -6.62 -24.67
N SER A 28 -27.45 -6.41 -24.41
CA SER A 28 -26.56 -5.66 -25.31
C SER A 28 -25.79 -6.59 -26.23
N ASP A 29 -25.84 -6.35 -27.54
CA ASP A 29 -25.04 -7.08 -28.53
C ASP A 29 -23.52 -6.82 -28.42
N ASN A 30 -23.11 -5.84 -27.60
CA ASN A 30 -21.71 -5.43 -27.44
C ASN A 30 -21.11 -5.78 -26.07
N LEU A 31 -21.88 -6.42 -25.19
CA LEU A 31 -21.42 -6.75 -23.84
C LEU A 31 -21.72 -8.22 -23.55
N GLU A 32 -20.80 -8.86 -22.87
CA GLU A 32 -20.97 -10.21 -22.31
C GLU A 32 -20.84 -10.10 -20.80
N VAL A 33 -21.84 -10.63 -20.08
CA VAL A 33 -21.84 -10.64 -18.62
C VAL A 33 -21.12 -11.91 -18.16
N CYS A 34 -19.93 -11.78 -17.59
CA CYS A 34 -19.10 -12.95 -17.23
C CYS A 34 -18.94 -13.18 -15.73
N GLY A 35 -19.16 -12.16 -14.88
CA GLY A 35 -18.85 -12.28 -13.46
C GLY A 35 -19.31 -11.10 -12.62
N LEU A 36 -19.14 -11.24 -11.31
CA LEU A 36 -19.41 -10.24 -10.29
C LEU A 36 -18.13 -9.90 -9.55
N ASP A 37 -17.86 -8.61 -9.38
CA ASP A 37 -16.72 -8.07 -8.62
C ASP A 37 -17.19 -7.28 -7.41
N TYR A 38 -16.45 -7.40 -6.30
CA TYR A 38 -16.55 -6.48 -5.18
C TYR A 38 -15.21 -6.28 -4.47
N HIS A 39 -15.02 -5.07 -3.95
CA HIS A 39 -13.87 -4.71 -3.11
C HIS A 39 -14.33 -3.89 -1.90
N ILE A 40 -14.06 -4.40 -0.69
CA ILE A 40 -14.58 -3.81 0.57
C ILE A 40 -13.59 -2.94 1.35
N GLY A 41 -12.37 -2.80 0.85
CA GLY A 41 -11.39 -1.85 1.37
C GLY A 41 -10.01 -2.47 1.49
N SER A 42 -9.15 -1.84 2.29
CA SER A 42 -7.77 -2.28 2.49
C SER A 42 -7.39 -2.21 3.96
N GLN A 43 -6.41 -3.03 4.35
CA GLN A 43 -5.92 -3.11 5.72
C GLN A 43 -7.01 -3.63 6.69
N ILE A 44 -7.86 -4.54 6.21
CA ILE A 44 -8.91 -5.17 7.01
C ILE A 44 -8.31 -6.34 7.78
N THR A 45 -8.43 -6.30 9.10
CA THR A 45 -7.84 -7.26 10.04
C THR A 45 -8.88 -8.17 10.70
N ASP A 46 -10.16 -8.02 10.32
CA ASP A 46 -11.28 -8.84 10.76
C ASP A 46 -11.81 -9.64 9.58
N LEU A 47 -12.08 -10.93 9.78
CA LEU A 47 -12.62 -11.81 8.74
C LEU A 47 -14.09 -11.52 8.44
N SER A 48 -14.86 -11.05 9.42
CA SER A 48 -16.32 -10.90 9.37
C SER A 48 -16.80 -10.04 8.19
N PRO A 49 -16.20 -8.87 7.89
CA PRO A 49 -16.61 -8.05 6.74
C PRO A 49 -16.45 -8.76 5.39
N PHE A 50 -15.42 -9.60 5.24
CA PHE A 50 -15.24 -10.37 4.00
C PHE A 50 -16.35 -11.40 3.81
N ILE A 51 -16.78 -12.05 4.88
CA ILE A 51 -17.85 -13.06 4.83
C ILE A 51 -19.20 -12.40 4.59
N GLU A 52 -19.49 -11.28 5.24
CA GLU A 52 -20.73 -10.52 5.01
C GLU A 52 -20.83 -10.04 3.54
N ALA A 53 -19.73 -9.55 2.98
CA ALA A 53 -19.69 -9.12 1.58
C ALA A 53 -19.87 -10.29 0.61
N LEU A 54 -19.24 -11.43 0.89
CA LEU A 54 -19.40 -12.65 0.10
C LEU A 54 -20.86 -13.13 0.11
N GLU A 55 -21.53 -13.13 1.26
CA GLU A 55 -22.93 -13.55 1.38
C GLU A 55 -23.85 -12.66 0.54
N LYS A 56 -23.70 -11.33 0.61
CA LYS A 56 -24.46 -10.40 -0.22
C LYS A 56 -24.18 -10.57 -1.71
N ALA A 57 -22.92 -10.84 -2.08
CA ALA A 57 -22.56 -11.11 -3.46
C ALA A 57 -23.25 -12.39 -3.96
N LEU A 58 -23.21 -13.47 -3.18
CA LEU A 58 -23.87 -14.73 -3.51
C LEU A 58 -25.40 -14.59 -3.63
N ASP A 59 -26.03 -13.79 -2.76
CA ASP A 59 -27.47 -13.48 -2.87
C ASP A 59 -27.80 -12.79 -4.20
N LEU A 60 -26.98 -11.82 -4.64
CA LEU A 60 -27.14 -11.16 -5.94
C LEU A 60 -26.89 -12.13 -7.10
N ILE A 61 -25.93 -13.06 -6.99
CA ILE A 61 -25.69 -14.08 -8.01
C ILE A 61 -26.92 -14.98 -8.19
N GLU A 62 -27.56 -15.40 -7.10
CA GLU A 62 -28.78 -16.20 -7.17
C GLU A 62 -29.96 -15.39 -7.75
N GLU A 63 -30.07 -14.10 -7.44
CA GLU A 63 -31.07 -13.22 -8.06
C GLU A 63 -30.83 -13.08 -9.57
N LEU A 64 -29.60 -12.87 -10.02
CA LEU A 64 -29.22 -12.81 -11.44
C LEU A 64 -29.54 -14.12 -12.17
N LYS A 65 -29.27 -15.25 -11.53
CA LYS A 65 -29.59 -16.57 -12.07
C LYS A 65 -31.10 -16.75 -12.26
N SER A 66 -31.93 -16.23 -11.36
CA SER A 66 -33.39 -16.24 -11.51
C SER A 66 -33.88 -15.44 -12.73
N GLU A 67 -33.05 -14.51 -13.22
CA GLU A 67 -33.26 -13.70 -14.42
C GLU A 67 -32.60 -14.32 -15.67
N ASN A 68 -32.12 -15.56 -15.59
CA ASN A 68 -31.36 -16.28 -16.63
C ASN A 68 -30.05 -15.59 -17.02
N ILE A 69 -29.37 -14.97 -16.04
CA ILE A 69 -28.02 -14.41 -16.17
C ILE A 69 -27.08 -15.28 -15.34
N ASP A 70 -26.43 -16.24 -15.98
CA ASP A 70 -25.41 -17.08 -15.36
C ASP A 70 -24.05 -16.37 -15.39
N LEU A 71 -23.29 -16.49 -14.30
CA LEU A 71 -21.94 -15.92 -14.17
C LEU A 71 -20.89 -17.03 -14.11
N ASP A 72 -19.76 -16.81 -14.77
CA ASP A 72 -18.64 -17.76 -14.79
C ASP A 72 -17.78 -17.67 -13.53
N HIS A 73 -17.69 -16.46 -12.94
CA HIS A 73 -16.78 -16.18 -11.85
C HIS A 73 -17.29 -15.12 -10.88
N ILE A 74 -16.72 -15.16 -9.68
CA ILE A 74 -16.81 -14.11 -8.67
C ILE A 74 -15.39 -13.61 -8.34
N ASP A 75 -15.19 -12.30 -8.36
CA ASP A 75 -14.00 -11.65 -7.83
C ASP A 75 -14.29 -11.11 -6.42
N ILE A 76 -13.53 -11.61 -5.45
CA ILE A 76 -13.67 -11.25 -4.04
C ILE A 76 -12.78 -10.07 -3.63
N GLY A 77 -12.06 -9.50 -4.61
CA GLY A 77 -11.15 -8.39 -4.44
C GLY A 77 -9.94 -8.74 -3.57
N GLY A 78 -9.28 -7.69 -3.08
CA GLY A 78 -8.17 -7.77 -2.13
C GLY A 78 -8.57 -7.31 -0.73
N GLY A 79 -7.63 -6.67 -0.05
CA GLY A 79 -7.92 -5.88 1.15
C GLY A 79 -7.47 -6.47 2.48
N ILE A 80 -7.07 -7.75 2.49
CA ILE A 80 -6.52 -8.43 3.66
C ILE A 80 -5.35 -7.61 4.23
N GLY A 81 -5.45 -7.26 5.51
CA GLY A 81 -4.45 -6.50 6.23
C GLY A 81 -3.24 -7.34 6.63
N ILE A 82 -2.16 -6.63 6.93
CA ILE A 82 -0.93 -7.17 7.52
C ILE A 82 -0.64 -6.43 8.82
N SER A 83 0.24 -6.95 9.66
CA SER A 83 0.65 -6.24 10.88
C SER A 83 1.71 -5.18 10.55
N TYR A 84 1.46 -3.93 10.95
CA TYR A 84 2.44 -2.84 10.94
C TYR A 84 3.04 -2.61 12.32
N ASP A 85 2.26 -2.85 13.38
CA ASP A 85 2.69 -2.88 14.79
C ASP A 85 2.20 -4.18 15.45
N LYS A 86 0.95 -4.18 15.93
CA LYS A 86 0.35 -5.25 16.75
C LYS A 86 -1.04 -5.67 16.26
N GLU A 87 -1.39 -5.32 15.04
CA GLU A 87 -2.67 -5.71 14.46
C GLU A 87 -2.80 -7.23 14.37
N LYS A 88 -4.00 -7.74 14.63
CA LYS A 88 -4.33 -9.15 14.38
C LYS A 88 -4.31 -9.40 12.88
N ILE A 89 -3.79 -10.56 12.47
CA ILE A 89 -3.71 -10.94 11.06
C ILE A 89 -4.76 -12.02 10.80
N ILE A 90 -5.45 -11.92 9.66
CA ILE A 90 -6.35 -12.95 9.16
C ILE A 90 -5.50 -14.11 8.63
N ILE A 91 -5.81 -15.33 9.06
CA ILE A 91 -5.19 -16.53 8.48
C ILE A 91 -5.77 -16.71 7.07
N ILE A 92 -4.93 -16.51 6.05
CA ILE A 92 -5.35 -16.52 4.64
C ILE A 92 -5.99 -17.86 4.28
N GLU A 93 -5.46 -18.97 4.79
CA GLU A 93 -6.01 -20.31 4.56
C GLU A 93 -7.45 -20.43 5.08
N ASP A 94 -7.74 -19.93 6.30
CA ASP A 94 -9.10 -19.95 6.86
C ASP A 94 -10.08 -19.13 6.02
N TYR A 95 -9.65 -17.95 5.56
CA TYR A 95 -10.44 -17.11 4.67
C TYR A 95 -10.76 -17.83 3.35
N ILE A 96 -9.73 -18.32 2.65
CA ILE A 96 -9.90 -18.95 1.35
C ILE A 96 -10.71 -20.26 1.46
N ASN A 97 -10.49 -21.07 2.49
CA ASN A 97 -11.30 -22.26 2.74
C ASN A 97 -12.77 -21.92 2.97
N THR A 98 -13.05 -20.83 3.70
CA THR A 98 -14.42 -20.35 3.92
C THR A 98 -15.07 -19.91 2.61
N VAL A 99 -14.34 -19.15 1.79
CA VAL A 99 -14.83 -18.70 0.46
C VAL A 99 -15.14 -19.90 -0.43
N ILE A 100 -14.21 -20.84 -0.57
CA ILE A 100 -14.40 -22.06 -1.39
C ILE A 100 -15.63 -22.85 -0.91
N SER A 101 -15.82 -22.97 0.41
CA SER A 101 -16.96 -23.71 0.97
C SER A 101 -18.32 -23.09 0.63
N LYS A 102 -18.40 -21.76 0.51
CA LYS A 102 -19.63 -21.01 0.21
C LYS A 102 -19.87 -20.86 -1.29
N VAL A 103 -18.83 -20.63 -2.10
CA VAL A 103 -18.93 -20.39 -3.55
C VAL A 103 -19.13 -21.69 -4.34
N GLY A 104 -18.57 -22.81 -3.88
CA GLY A 104 -18.69 -24.09 -4.57
C GLY A 104 -17.80 -24.17 -5.82
N SER A 105 -18.38 -24.53 -6.97
CA SER A 105 -17.64 -24.82 -8.21
C SER A 105 -17.40 -23.61 -9.11
N MET A 106 -17.97 -22.44 -8.78
CA MET A 106 -17.75 -21.22 -9.53
C MET A 106 -16.28 -20.78 -9.42
N LYS A 107 -15.73 -20.20 -10.49
CA LYS A 107 -14.36 -19.71 -10.48
C LYS A 107 -14.23 -18.51 -9.53
N ILE A 108 -13.24 -18.55 -8.65
CA ILE A 108 -12.94 -17.46 -7.72
C ILE A 108 -11.72 -16.70 -8.23
N LEU A 109 -11.85 -15.38 -8.36
CA LEU A 109 -10.74 -14.45 -8.54
C LEU A 109 -10.49 -13.71 -7.21
N ALA A 110 -9.25 -13.26 -7.01
CA ALA A 110 -8.84 -12.48 -5.85
C ALA A 110 -7.74 -11.50 -6.26
N GLU A 111 -7.71 -10.34 -5.60
CA GLU A 111 -6.80 -9.23 -5.93
C GLU A 111 -5.85 -8.87 -4.76
N PRO A 112 -5.06 -9.82 -4.23
CA PRO A 112 -4.17 -9.52 -3.11
C PRO A 112 -3.03 -8.59 -3.53
N GLY A 113 -2.93 -7.45 -2.86
CA GLY A 113 -1.80 -6.52 -2.99
C GLY A 113 -0.93 -6.53 -1.73
N ARG A 114 -1.37 -5.78 -0.72
CA ARG A 114 -0.65 -5.58 0.54
C ARG A 114 -0.22 -6.89 1.22
N SER A 115 -1.09 -7.89 1.22
CA SER A 115 -0.85 -9.18 1.88
C SER A 115 0.29 -9.99 1.25
N ILE A 116 0.63 -9.74 -0.03
CA ILE A 116 1.75 -10.40 -0.71
C ILE A 116 3.04 -9.64 -0.48
N VAL A 117 3.05 -8.34 -0.83
CA VAL A 117 4.31 -7.59 -0.96
C VAL A 117 4.61 -6.67 0.22
N GLY A 118 3.65 -6.41 1.12
CA GLY A 118 3.81 -5.42 2.18
C GLY A 118 5.00 -5.68 3.09
N ASN A 119 5.08 -6.88 3.66
CA ASN A 119 6.19 -7.32 4.52
C ASN A 119 7.43 -7.77 3.73
N ALA A 120 7.34 -7.90 2.40
CA ALA A 120 8.44 -8.37 1.56
C ALA A 120 9.47 -7.26 1.23
N GLY A 121 9.19 -6.00 1.58
CA GLY A 121 10.06 -4.86 1.31
C GLY A 121 10.31 -4.02 2.55
N ILE A 122 11.52 -3.49 2.65
CA ILE A 122 11.94 -2.49 3.65
C ILE A 122 12.46 -1.25 2.92
N PHE A 123 12.38 -0.09 3.57
CA PHE A 123 13.01 1.13 3.10
C PHE A 123 14.23 1.43 3.98
N VAL A 124 15.42 1.39 3.39
CA VAL A 124 16.68 1.65 4.09
C VAL A 124 17.09 3.09 3.90
N THR A 125 17.43 3.76 5.00
CA THR A 125 17.84 5.16 5.02
C THR A 125 18.97 5.37 6.02
N LYS A 126 19.81 6.37 5.78
CA LYS A 126 21.00 6.66 6.59
C LYS A 126 20.78 7.90 7.45
N VAL A 127 21.19 7.84 8.71
CA VAL A 127 21.22 8.98 9.64
C VAL A 127 22.31 9.96 9.22
N GLU A 128 21.91 11.17 8.84
CA GLU A 128 22.83 12.24 8.45
C GLU A 128 23.14 13.20 9.60
N TYR A 129 22.14 13.48 10.45
CA TYR A 129 22.28 14.33 11.63
C TYR A 129 21.38 13.89 12.77
N LEU A 130 21.86 14.05 14.00
CA LEU A 130 21.05 13.95 15.21
C LEU A 130 20.89 15.37 15.78
N LYS A 131 19.64 15.76 16.06
CA LYS A 131 19.32 17.06 16.65
C LYS A 131 18.43 16.87 17.86
N GLN A 132 18.96 17.22 19.02
CA GLN A 132 18.22 17.17 20.28
C GLN A 132 17.92 18.60 20.74
N ASN A 133 16.75 18.79 21.34
CA ASN A 133 16.41 19.98 22.11
C ASN A 133 15.69 19.54 23.40
N ASP A 134 15.35 20.48 24.28
CA ASP A 134 14.75 20.18 25.59
C ASP A 134 13.38 19.46 25.52
N ILE A 135 12.74 19.44 24.34
CA ILE A 135 11.38 18.92 24.13
C ILE A 135 11.38 17.66 23.24
N LYS A 136 12.22 17.61 22.22
CA LYS A 136 12.19 16.56 21.21
C LYS A 136 13.55 16.28 20.56
N SER A 137 13.74 15.03 20.17
CA SER A 137 14.92 14.53 19.48
C SER A 137 14.58 14.07 18.07
N PHE A 138 15.39 14.51 17.10
CA PHE A 138 15.20 14.25 15.67
C PHE A 138 16.41 13.53 15.10
N ALA A 139 16.16 12.39 14.44
CA ALA A 139 17.11 11.72 13.58
C ALA A 139 16.81 12.11 12.14
N ILE A 140 17.63 13.02 11.59
CA ILE A 140 17.48 13.50 10.22
C ILE A 140 18.19 12.49 9.31
N VAL A 141 17.43 11.85 8.43
CA VAL A 141 17.91 10.80 7.54
C VAL A 141 17.93 11.26 6.07
N ASP A 142 18.56 10.48 5.20
CA ASP A 142 18.68 10.79 3.77
C ASP A 142 17.44 10.44 2.93
N GLY A 143 16.52 9.65 3.48
CA GLY A 143 15.23 9.27 2.91
C GLY A 143 14.10 10.19 3.38
N ALA A 144 13.04 10.33 2.58
CA ALA A 144 11.97 11.29 2.86
C ALA A 144 10.58 10.78 2.46
N MET A 145 9.56 11.60 2.69
CA MET A 145 8.18 11.37 2.26
C MET A 145 8.03 11.21 0.75
N ASN A 146 8.94 11.76 -0.07
CA ASN A 146 8.94 11.50 -1.51
C ASN A 146 9.31 10.05 -1.83
N ASP A 147 10.03 9.36 -0.94
CA ASP A 147 10.47 7.97 -1.10
C ASP A 147 9.46 6.99 -0.47
N LEU A 148 8.93 7.34 0.72
CA LEU A 148 7.90 6.59 1.44
C LEU A 148 6.86 7.55 2.05
N ILE A 149 5.80 7.84 1.30
CA ILE A 149 4.83 8.87 1.68
C ILE A 149 3.80 8.40 2.72
N ARG A 150 3.68 7.09 2.98
CA ARG A 150 2.57 6.55 3.77
C ARG A 150 2.44 7.16 5.18
N PRO A 151 3.53 7.36 5.95
CA PRO A 151 3.42 8.01 7.26
C PRO A 151 2.87 9.44 7.14
N ALA A 152 3.37 10.24 6.19
CA ALA A 152 2.89 11.59 5.96
C ALA A 152 1.43 11.65 5.48
N LEU A 153 1.03 10.74 4.59
CA LEU A 153 -0.27 10.77 3.92
C LEU A 153 -1.40 10.13 4.75
N TYR A 154 -1.08 9.09 5.51
CA TYR A 154 -2.06 8.26 6.22
C TYR A 154 -1.85 8.21 7.74
N ASP A 155 -0.85 8.91 8.26
CA ASP A 155 -0.37 8.77 9.65
C ASP A 155 -0.06 7.29 9.98
N SER A 156 0.43 6.55 8.98
CA SER A 156 0.62 5.10 9.11
C SER A 156 1.87 4.79 9.93
N TYR A 157 1.73 3.91 10.91
CA TYR A 157 2.86 3.31 11.60
C TYR A 157 3.66 2.41 10.65
N HIS A 158 4.98 2.49 10.75
CA HIS A 158 5.93 1.52 10.22
C HIS A 158 7.01 1.29 11.29
N GLU A 159 7.37 0.05 11.57
CA GLU A 159 8.46 -0.23 12.50
C GLU A 159 9.79 0.29 11.96
N ALA A 160 10.63 0.88 12.82
CA ALA A 160 11.93 1.42 12.44
C ALA A 160 12.99 0.71 13.27
N VAL A 161 13.89 -0.01 12.60
CA VAL A 161 14.94 -0.80 13.26
C VAL A 161 16.31 -0.39 12.77
N LEU A 162 17.27 -0.40 13.69
CA LEU A 162 18.67 -0.22 13.36
C LEU A 162 19.21 -1.47 12.65
N ILE A 163 19.95 -1.31 11.55
CA ILE A 163 20.49 -2.46 10.79
C ILE A 163 21.65 -3.13 11.53
N GLU A 164 22.52 -2.35 12.16
CA GLU A 164 23.65 -2.83 12.95
C GLU A 164 23.58 -2.24 14.35
N ASP A 165 23.61 -3.09 15.39
CA ASP A 165 23.51 -2.62 16.77
C ASP A 165 24.66 -1.67 17.12
N ASN A 166 24.32 -0.48 17.62
CA ASN A 166 25.28 0.56 17.98
C ASN A 166 25.20 0.89 19.47
N SER A 167 25.88 0.07 20.28
CA SER A 167 25.99 0.27 21.73
C SER A 167 26.68 1.57 22.19
N LYS A 168 27.27 2.35 21.28
CA LYS A 168 27.99 3.61 21.60
C LYS A 168 27.23 4.87 21.17
N GLY A 169 26.11 4.72 20.48
CA GLY A 169 25.27 5.83 20.06
C GLY A 169 24.53 6.50 21.23
N VAL A 170 23.70 7.48 20.90
CA VAL A 170 22.82 8.17 21.85
C VAL A 170 21.48 7.45 21.88
N THR A 171 21.14 6.87 23.03
CA THR A 171 19.80 6.33 23.30
C THR A 171 18.84 7.47 23.59
N ASP A 172 17.78 7.59 22.80
CA ASP A 172 16.72 8.57 22.99
C ASP A 172 15.44 8.12 22.25
N SER A 173 14.36 8.88 22.43
CA SER A 173 13.12 8.77 21.66
C SER A 173 13.19 9.67 20.43
N TRP A 174 13.38 9.07 19.25
CA TRP A 174 13.65 9.79 18.02
C TRP A 174 12.41 9.92 17.12
N ASP A 175 12.16 11.14 16.63
CA ASP A 175 11.44 11.34 15.39
C ASP A 175 12.40 11.17 14.21
N ILE A 176 12.13 10.18 13.37
CA ILE A 176 12.88 9.90 12.15
C ILE A 176 12.26 10.72 11.02
N VAL A 177 13.00 11.75 10.58
CA VAL A 177 12.52 12.78 9.64
C VAL A 177 13.45 12.89 8.44
N GLY A 178 12.90 13.25 7.29
CA GLY A 178 13.67 13.45 6.08
C GLY A 178 14.19 14.88 5.92
N PRO A 179 14.84 15.17 4.77
CA PRO A 179 15.39 16.48 4.44
C PRO A 179 14.42 17.38 3.65
N VAL A 180 13.16 16.97 3.42
CA VAL A 180 12.17 17.75 2.66
C VAL A 180 11.66 18.93 3.49
N CYS A 181 11.32 20.03 2.82
CA CYS A 181 10.95 21.30 3.45
C CYS A 181 9.55 21.34 4.13
N GLU A 182 8.97 20.20 4.47
CA GLU A 182 7.64 20.09 5.10
C GLU A 182 7.71 19.47 6.49
N THR A 183 6.89 19.97 7.41
CA THR A 183 6.77 19.37 8.75
C THR A 183 6.10 17.99 8.73
N SER A 184 5.39 17.66 7.65
CA SER A 184 4.85 16.32 7.37
C SER A 184 5.91 15.32 6.91
N ASP A 185 7.16 15.74 6.64
CA ASP A 185 8.24 14.84 6.23
C ASP A 185 8.80 14.04 7.41
N PHE A 186 8.04 13.03 7.83
CA PHE A 186 8.47 12.05 8.81
C PHE A 186 8.27 10.63 8.27
N LEU A 187 9.13 9.72 8.71
CA LEU A 187 9.04 8.28 8.40
C LEU A 187 8.54 7.49 9.60
N ALA A 188 8.89 7.95 10.82
CA ALA A 188 8.48 7.35 12.07
C ALA A 188 8.60 8.39 13.20
N LYS A 189 7.73 8.30 14.20
CA LYS A 189 7.74 9.18 15.38
C LYS A 189 7.94 8.37 16.65
N ASP A 190 8.55 9.00 17.64
CA ASP A 190 8.71 8.51 19.02
C ASP A 190 9.31 7.09 19.09
N ARG A 191 10.48 6.90 18.45
CA ARG A 191 11.18 5.60 18.38
C ARG A 191 12.37 5.53 19.31
N GLU A 192 12.27 4.64 20.28
CA GLU A 192 13.36 4.34 21.22
C GLU A 192 14.49 3.60 20.50
N LEU A 193 15.55 4.33 20.15
CA LEU A 193 16.70 3.80 19.42
C LEU A 193 18.00 4.37 19.99
N THR A 194 19.08 3.60 19.88
CA THR A 194 20.44 4.09 20.14
C THR A 194 21.10 4.39 18.81
N LEU A 195 21.33 5.67 18.51
CA LEU A 195 21.75 6.13 17.18
C LEU A 195 23.04 6.95 17.22
N GLU A 196 23.82 6.84 16.15
CA GLU A 196 24.88 7.79 15.80
C GLU A 196 24.74 8.27 14.35
N LYS A 197 25.44 9.36 14.01
CA LYS A 197 25.53 9.82 12.64
C LYS A 197 26.22 8.75 11.79
N GLY A 198 25.59 8.36 10.67
CA GLY A 198 26.09 7.36 9.75
C GLY A 198 25.39 6.02 9.84
N ASP A 199 24.62 5.78 10.90
CA ASP A 199 23.84 4.57 11.09
C ASP A 199 22.79 4.39 9.99
N TYR A 200 22.50 3.14 9.65
CA TYR A 200 21.41 2.80 8.74
C TYR A 200 20.19 2.28 9.51
N ILE A 201 19.03 2.82 9.17
CA ILE A 201 17.74 2.44 9.69
C ILE A 201 16.94 1.77 8.58
N ALA A 202 16.32 0.65 8.90
CA ALA A 202 15.31 0.01 8.05
C ALA A 202 13.91 0.37 8.56
N ILE A 203 13.13 1.03 7.72
CA ILE A 203 11.69 1.21 7.88
C ILE A 203 11.01 -0.03 7.31
N LEU A 204 10.43 -0.84 8.18
CA LEU A 204 9.84 -2.14 7.83
C LEU A 204 8.48 -1.97 7.13
N THR A 205 8.00 -3.05 6.52
CA THR A 205 6.67 -3.13 5.90
C THR A 205 6.43 -2.08 4.80
N ALA A 206 7.48 -1.79 4.02
CA ALA A 206 7.49 -0.75 2.99
C ALA A 206 7.29 -1.29 1.56
N GLY A 207 7.07 -2.61 1.40
CA GLY A 207 6.98 -3.22 0.06
C GLY A 207 5.67 -2.96 -0.68
N ALA A 208 4.58 -2.64 0.04
CA ALA A 208 3.30 -2.27 -0.56
C ALA A 208 3.01 -0.78 -0.38
N TYR A 209 2.63 -0.09 -1.46
CA TYR A 209 2.34 1.35 -1.45
C TYR A 209 3.51 2.20 -0.92
N GLY A 210 4.74 1.71 -1.02
CA GLY A 210 5.97 2.47 -0.81
C GLY A 210 6.39 3.12 -2.11
N PHE A 211 7.30 2.45 -2.84
CA PHE A 211 7.87 2.97 -4.08
C PHE A 211 6.81 3.41 -5.11
N VAL A 212 5.70 2.69 -5.25
CA VAL A 212 4.64 3.04 -6.22
C VAL A 212 3.96 4.40 -5.93
N LEU A 213 4.07 4.91 -4.71
CA LEU A 213 3.60 6.25 -4.31
C LEU A 213 4.75 7.28 -4.21
N SER A 214 5.97 6.89 -4.60
CA SER A 214 7.11 7.80 -4.57
C SER A 214 6.99 8.91 -5.61
N SER A 215 7.58 10.06 -5.31
CA SER A 215 7.58 11.24 -6.16
C SER A 215 8.98 11.85 -6.26
N ASN A 216 9.12 12.86 -7.12
CA ASN A 216 10.31 13.69 -7.22
C ASN A 216 10.16 15.01 -6.46
N TYR A 217 9.34 15.04 -5.40
CA TYR A 217 9.17 16.24 -4.60
C TYR A 217 10.52 16.73 -4.05
N ASN A 218 10.70 18.07 -4.04
CA ASN A 218 11.99 18.73 -3.79
C ASN A 218 13.09 18.35 -4.81
N SER A 219 12.72 17.99 -6.05
CA SER A 219 13.63 17.58 -7.13
C SER A 219 14.58 16.46 -6.70
N ARG A 220 14.07 15.52 -5.89
CA ARG A 220 14.83 14.36 -5.43
C ARG A 220 14.65 13.21 -6.43
N PRO A 221 15.73 12.62 -6.98
CA PRO A 221 15.61 11.43 -7.81
C PRO A 221 15.10 10.25 -6.99
N ARG A 222 14.14 9.48 -7.51
CA ARG A 222 13.63 8.30 -6.82
C ARG A 222 14.75 7.30 -6.54
N VAL A 223 14.61 6.62 -5.40
CA VAL A 223 15.56 5.64 -4.89
C VAL A 223 15.68 4.39 -5.79
N PRO A 224 16.81 3.65 -5.73
CA PRO A 224 16.92 2.35 -6.37
C PRO A 224 16.10 1.29 -5.62
N GLU A 225 15.74 0.20 -6.31
CA GLU A 225 15.17 -1.00 -5.68
C GLU A 225 16.12 -2.18 -5.88
N VAL A 226 16.40 -2.90 -4.79
CA VAL A 226 17.26 -4.09 -4.77
C VAL A 226 16.41 -5.28 -4.36
N MET A 227 16.46 -6.34 -5.15
CA MET A 227 15.82 -7.61 -4.84
C MET A 227 16.86 -8.59 -4.28
N VAL A 228 16.51 -9.26 -3.19
CA VAL A 228 17.32 -10.31 -2.57
C VAL A 228 16.60 -11.63 -2.75
N SER A 229 17.31 -12.64 -3.25
CA SER A 229 16.84 -14.02 -3.34
C SER A 229 17.95 -14.93 -2.82
N GLU A 230 17.67 -15.62 -1.71
CA GLU A 230 18.67 -16.41 -0.98
C GLU A 230 19.93 -15.61 -0.64
N LYS A 231 21.05 -15.88 -1.34
CA LYS A 231 22.35 -15.20 -1.16
C LYS A 231 22.68 -14.21 -2.29
N ILE A 232 21.79 -14.06 -3.27
CA ILE A 232 21.99 -13.21 -4.44
C ILE A 232 21.18 -11.93 -4.25
N HIS A 233 21.80 -10.78 -4.51
CA HIS A 233 21.11 -9.51 -4.61
C HIS A 233 21.32 -8.90 -5.98
N SER A 234 20.30 -8.21 -6.50
CA SER A 234 20.37 -7.53 -7.80
C SER A 234 19.62 -6.21 -7.75
N LEU A 235 20.16 -5.22 -8.45
CA LEU A 235 19.48 -3.95 -8.71
C LEU A 235 18.35 -4.21 -9.71
N VAL A 236 17.10 -4.21 -9.24
CA VAL A 236 15.91 -4.42 -10.09
C VAL A 236 15.30 -3.12 -10.57
N ARG A 237 15.64 -2.00 -9.92
CA ARG A 237 15.37 -0.64 -10.40
C ARG A 237 16.55 0.27 -10.12
N LYS A 238 17.03 0.97 -11.15
CA LYS A 238 18.10 1.96 -11.01
C LYS A 238 17.57 3.21 -10.30
N ARG A 239 18.45 3.86 -9.53
CA ARG A 239 18.20 5.21 -9.03
C ARG A 239 18.03 6.16 -10.22
N GLU A 240 17.05 7.03 -10.15
CA GLU A 240 16.89 8.11 -11.14
C GLU A 240 18.11 9.06 -11.08
N THR A 241 18.44 9.70 -12.20
CA THR A 241 19.51 10.71 -12.22
C THR A 241 18.91 12.11 -12.11
N ILE A 242 19.72 13.10 -11.77
CA ILE A 242 19.26 14.51 -11.72
C ILE A 242 18.76 14.93 -13.10
N GLU A 243 19.42 14.52 -14.18
CA GLU A 243 19.05 14.85 -15.55
C GLU A 243 17.67 14.31 -15.93
N SER A 244 17.32 13.11 -15.44
CA SER A 244 16.02 12.48 -15.73
C SER A 244 14.83 13.27 -15.16
N LEU A 245 15.06 14.12 -14.14
CA LEU A 245 14.01 14.98 -13.57
C LEU A 245 13.49 16.01 -14.57
N PHE A 246 14.33 16.42 -15.53
CA PHE A 246 14.04 17.49 -16.48
C PHE A 246 13.82 16.97 -17.90
N GLU A 247 13.78 15.65 -18.11
CA GLU A 247 13.70 15.04 -19.44
C GLU A 247 12.44 15.46 -20.22
N ASN A 248 11.35 15.75 -19.50
CA ASN A 248 10.08 16.18 -20.08
C ASN A 248 9.89 17.71 -20.07
N GLU A 249 10.91 18.47 -19.71
CA GLU A 249 10.89 19.92 -19.70
C GLU A 249 11.60 20.49 -20.93
N THR A 250 11.06 21.58 -21.47
CA THR A 250 11.70 22.33 -22.54
C THR A 250 11.72 23.80 -22.19
N ILE A 251 12.86 24.46 -22.38
CA ILE A 251 12.91 25.91 -22.29
C ILE A 251 12.02 26.54 -23.38
N PHE A 252 11.32 27.61 -23.03
CA PHE A 252 10.63 28.41 -24.03
C PHE A 252 11.66 29.08 -24.94
N LYS A 253 11.54 28.88 -26.25
CA LYS A 253 12.42 29.51 -27.25
C LYS A 253 11.81 30.83 -27.69
N ASP A 254 12.14 31.92 -26.99
CA ASP A 254 12.00 33.26 -27.56
C ASP A 254 13.33 33.70 -28.18
N GLU A 255 13.29 34.09 -29.44
CA GLU A 255 14.41 34.66 -30.21
C GLU A 255 14.79 36.05 -29.70
N VAL A 256 15.25 36.19 -28.45
CA VAL A 256 15.99 37.39 -28.02
C VAL A 256 17.01 37.02 -26.92
N ASN A 257 18.20 36.60 -27.34
CA ASN A 257 19.49 36.89 -26.70
C ASN A 257 20.62 36.67 -27.70
#